data_AF-A0A937P1W2-F1
#
_entry.id   AF-A0A937P1W2-F1
#
_cell.length_a   1.000
_cell.length_b   1.000
_cell.length_c   1.000
_cell.angle_alpha   90.00
_cell.angle_beta   90.00
_cell.angle_gamma   90.00
#
_symmetry.space_group_name_H-M   'P 1'
#
loop_
_entity.id
_entity.type
_entity.pdbx_description
1 polymer ?
#
loop_
_entity_poly.entity_id
_entity_poly.type
_entity_poly.pdbx_seq_one_letter_code
_entity_poly.pdbx_strand_id
1 'polypeptide(L)'
;MASIPNTDVVDWVLIELRDAPDAVSATPATMIGRLAAFVSKDGSIVDMDGVSNPYFPHAPIPQLFVVIWHRNHLGIMSAYPLTEISGIYNYDFTTGADEAYGGANGHKEIGTGIWGMRGGDGNSDGDINNLDKNDIWLPDYGNTGYLNGDFNMDSQVLDDDKIDIWQPNSGKGTQVL
;
A
#
# COMPACT_ATOMS: atom_id res chain seq x y z
N MET A 1 -19.20 6.77 -16.67
CA MET A 1 -18.40 6.19 -15.58
C MET A 1 -17.14 5.66 -16.23
N ALA A 2 -15.96 6.14 -15.82
CA ALA A 2 -14.71 5.59 -16.37
C ALA A 2 -14.65 4.11 -15.95
N SER A 3 -14.61 3.20 -16.92
CA SER A 3 -14.45 1.78 -16.66
C SER A 3 -13.02 1.51 -16.20
N ILE A 4 -12.85 0.54 -15.30
CA ILE A 4 -11.52 -0.03 -15.02
C ILE A 4 -10.91 -0.44 -16.38
N PRO A 5 -9.68 -0.01 -16.68
CA PRO A 5 -9.15 0.01 -18.05
C PRO A 5 -8.96 -1.40 -18.65
N ASN A 6 -8.75 -2.41 -17.81
CA ASN A 6 -8.65 -3.81 -18.20
C ASN A 6 -9.01 -4.74 -17.03
N THR A 7 -8.96 -6.05 -17.26
CA THR A 7 -9.29 -7.07 -16.26
C THR A 7 -8.15 -7.40 -15.29
N ASP A 8 -6.96 -6.84 -15.49
CA ASP A 8 -5.77 -7.14 -14.68
C ASP A 8 -5.63 -6.18 -13.51
N VAL A 9 -6.23 -4.99 -13.59
CA VAL A 9 -6.39 -4.08 -12.46
C VAL A 9 -7.33 -4.69 -11.42
N VAL A 10 -6.86 -4.74 -10.17
CA VAL A 10 -7.62 -5.25 -9.01
C VAL A 10 -8.00 -4.15 -8.03
N ASP A 11 -7.18 -3.13 -7.87
CA ASP A 11 -7.47 -1.99 -7.00
C ASP A 11 -6.67 -0.74 -7.40
N TRP A 12 -6.70 0.30 -6.58
CA TRP A 12 -5.87 1.49 -6.70
C TRP A 12 -5.13 1.81 -5.39
N VAL A 13 -4.03 2.54 -5.54
CA VAL A 13 -3.20 3.04 -4.44
C VAL A 13 -2.87 4.51 -4.67
N LEU A 14 -2.48 5.22 -3.61
CA LEU A 14 -1.77 6.48 -3.74
C LEU A 14 -0.28 6.22 -3.67
N ILE A 15 0.43 6.62 -4.73
CA ILE A 15 1.88 6.67 -4.76
C ILE A 15 2.30 8.06 -4.33
N GLU A 16 3.18 8.14 -3.35
CA GLU A 16 3.81 9.36 -2.89
C GLU A 16 5.33 9.22 -3.00
N LEU A 17 5.99 10.25 -3.51
CA LEU A 17 7.44 10.29 -3.67
C LEU A 17 8.06 11.28 -2.70
N ARG A 18 9.15 10.88 -2.06
CA ARG A 18 9.91 11.67 -1.07
C ARG A 18 11.38 11.79 -1.49
N ASP A 19 11.88 13.02 -1.56
CA ASP A 19 13.29 13.34 -1.88
C ASP A 19 14.08 13.56 -0.60
N ALA A 20 14.87 12.56 -0.20
CA ALA A 20 15.56 12.57 1.08
C ALA A 20 16.88 11.82 0.99
N PRO A 21 17.90 12.18 1.80
CA PRO A 21 19.18 11.49 1.78
C PRO A 21 19.14 10.07 2.37
N ASP A 22 18.12 9.73 3.17
CA ASP A 22 17.92 8.41 3.76
C ASP A 22 16.43 8.19 4.14
N ALA A 23 16.07 6.94 4.45
CA ALA A 23 14.69 6.58 4.76
C ALA A 23 14.17 7.25 6.05
N VAL A 24 15.05 7.55 7.02
CA VAL A 24 14.65 8.18 8.29
C VAL A 24 14.25 9.65 8.07
N SER A 25 14.91 10.32 7.13
CA SER A 25 14.62 11.71 6.74
C SER A 25 13.54 11.85 5.66
N ALA A 26 13.14 10.74 5.02
CA ALA A 26 12.02 10.66 4.08
C ALA A 26 10.66 10.86 4.80
N THR A 27 10.38 12.10 5.19
CA THR A 27 9.18 12.53 5.93
C THR A 27 8.17 13.22 5.01
N PRO A 28 6.92 13.50 5.47
CA PRO A 28 5.96 14.26 4.66
C PRO A 28 6.47 15.62 4.16
N ALA A 29 7.42 16.24 4.88
CA ALA A 29 8.03 17.51 4.48
C ALA A 29 8.96 17.39 3.25
N THR A 30 9.41 16.18 2.93
CA THR A 30 10.24 15.87 1.75
C THR A 30 9.42 15.36 0.57
N MET A 31 8.09 15.34 0.67
CA MET A 31 7.19 14.95 -0.40
C MET A 31 7.36 15.89 -1.61
N ILE A 32 7.59 15.29 -2.78
CA ILE A 32 7.71 16.02 -4.06
C ILE A 32 6.53 15.78 -5.00
N GLY A 33 5.70 14.78 -4.72
CA GLY A 33 4.53 14.47 -5.52
C GLY A 33 3.71 13.33 -4.95
N ARG A 34 2.43 13.31 -5.30
CA ARG A 34 1.50 12.22 -5.00
C ARG A 34 0.48 12.08 -6.13
N LEU A 35 0.15 10.85 -6.52
CA LEU A 35 -0.89 10.55 -7.49
C LEU A 35 -1.59 9.23 -7.18
N ALA A 36 -2.75 9.00 -7.80
CA ALA A 36 -3.41 7.71 -7.78
C ALA A 36 -2.92 6.84 -8.96
N ALA A 37 -2.75 5.55 -8.70
CA ALA A 37 -2.35 4.55 -9.68
C ALA A 37 -3.11 3.26 -9.43
N PHE A 38 -3.17 2.38 -10.43
CA PHE A 38 -3.79 1.08 -10.30
C PHE A 38 -2.79 0.02 -9.85
N VAL A 39 -3.28 -0.97 -9.12
CA VAL A 39 -2.56 -2.19 -8.77
C VAL A 39 -3.10 -3.32 -9.63
N SER A 40 -2.20 -4.06 -10.28
CA SER A 40 -2.52 -5.24 -11.08
C SER A 40 -2.52 -6.52 -10.23
N LYS A 41 -3.10 -7.61 -10.75
CA LYS A 41 -3.14 -8.93 -10.09
C LYS A 41 -1.77 -9.48 -9.68
N ASP A 42 -0.71 -9.09 -10.37
CA ASP A 42 0.66 -9.51 -10.09
C ASP A 42 1.36 -8.60 -9.06
N GLY A 43 0.67 -7.59 -8.53
CA GLY A 43 1.21 -6.62 -7.59
C GLY A 43 1.94 -5.44 -8.26
N SER A 44 2.05 -5.42 -9.59
CA SER A 44 2.62 -4.27 -10.30
C SER A 44 1.70 -3.05 -10.18
N ILE A 45 2.32 -1.86 -10.11
CA ILE A 45 1.61 -0.59 -10.07
C ILE A 45 1.72 0.07 -11.44
N VAL A 46 0.57 0.39 -12.03
CA VAL A 46 0.43 0.97 -13.37
C VAL A 46 -0.37 2.28 -13.29
N ASP A 47 -0.16 3.17 -14.26
CA ASP A 47 -0.90 4.42 -14.39
C ASP A 47 -2.39 4.15 -14.69
N MET A 48 -3.18 5.21 -14.74
CA MET A 48 -4.63 5.18 -14.91
C MET A 48 -5.09 4.64 -16.28
N ASP A 49 -4.17 4.41 -17.23
CA ASP A 49 -4.44 3.69 -18.47
C ASP A 49 -4.39 2.16 -18.31
N GLY A 50 -3.96 1.68 -17.15
CA GLY A 50 -3.86 0.26 -16.79
C GLY A 50 -2.65 -0.46 -17.38
N VAL A 51 -1.70 0.26 -17.98
CA VAL A 51 -0.56 -0.35 -18.70
C VAL A 51 0.76 0.40 -18.48
N SER A 52 0.74 1.73 -18.52
CA SER A 52 1.95 2.55 -18.44
C SER A 52 2.49 2.62 -17.02
N ASN A 53 3.77 2.98 -16.87
CA ASN A 53 4.32 3.31 -15.55
C ASN A 53 3.73 4.63 -15.06
N PRO A 54 3.43 4.77 -13.76
CA PRO A 54 3.03 6.05 -13.18
C PRO A 54 4.09 7.13 -13.44
N TYR A 55 3.64 8.30 -13.90
CA TYR A 55 4.55 9.37 -14.33
C TYR A 55 4.56 10.56 -13.37
N PHE A 56 5.76 10.94 -12.91
CA PHE A 56 5.99 12.15 -12.14
C PHE A 56 6.85 13.13 -12.96
N PRO A 57 6.40 14.37 -13.23
CA PRO A 57 7.13 15.34 -14.04
C PRO A 57 8.23 16.01 -13.22
N HIS A 58 9.32 15.29 -13.01
CA HIS A 58 10.47 15.71 -12.22
C HIS A 58 11.78 15.41 -13.00
N ALA A 59 12.88 16.10 -12.67
CA ALA A 59 14.22 15.73 -13.15
C ALA A 59 14.62 14.32 -12.65
N PRO A 60 15.86 13.83 -12.75
CA PRO A 60 16.27 12.67 -11.95
C PRO A 60 16.68 13.06 -10.52
N ILE A 61 16.11 12.43 -9.49
CA ILE A 61 16.52 12.50 -8.07
C ILE A 61 17.37 11.26 -7.73
N PRO A 62 18.58 11.42 -7.21
CA PRO A 62 19.43 10.29 -6.84
C PRO A 62 18.93 9.46 -5.64
N GLN A 63 18.24 10.08 -4.70
CA GLN A 63 17.77 9.44 -3.46
C GLN A 63 16.27 9.67 -3.32
N LEU A 64 15.51 8.82 -4.00
CA LEU A 64 14.06 8.89 -4.05
C LEU A 64 13.49 7.75 -3.23
N PHE A 65 12.51 8.02 -2.38
CA PHE A 65 11.76 7.03 -1.63
C PHE A 65 10.30 7.03 -2.08
N VAL A 66 9.69 5.86 -2.11
CA VAL A 66 8.28 5.71 -2.49
C VAL A 66 7.48 5.27 -1.27
N VAL A 67 6.34 5.92 -1.09
CA VAL A 67 5.32 5.54 -0.12
C VAL A 67 4.08 5.08 -0.87
N ILE A 68 3.56 3.93 -0.48
CA ILE A 68 2.32 3.36 -1.01
C ILE A 68 1.26 3.41 0.09
N TRP A 69 0.14 4.06 -0.23
CA TRP A 69 -1.03 4.12 0.61
C TRP A 69 -2.19 3.38 -0.05
N HIS A 70 -2.94 2.63 0.74
CA HIS A 70 -4.08 1.84 0.28
C HIS A 70 -5.29 2.12 1.19
N ARG A 71 -6.51 1.80 0.73
CA ARG A 71 -7.76 2.21 1.40
C ARG A 71 -7.98 1.61 2.80
N ASN A 72 -7.43 0.43 3.05
CA ASN A 72 -7.69 -0.34 4.27
C ASN A 72 -6.50 -1.21 4.71
N HIS A 73 -5.30 -0.85 4.23
CA HIS A 73 -4.05 -1.48 4.58
C HIS A 73 -3.06 -0.42 5.06
N LEU A 74 -2.21 -0.77 6.03
CA LEU A 74 -1.18 0.11 6.55
C LEU A 74 -0.23 0.56 5.43
N GLY A 75 -0.01 1.87 5.32
CA GLY A 75 0.93 2.45 4.38
C GLY A 75 2.35 1.90 4.56
N ILE A 76 3.08 1.76 3.46
CA ILE A 76 4.47 1.28 3.45
C ILE A 76 5.35 2.27 2.71
N MET A 77 6.61 2.37 3.13
CA MET A 77 7.64 3.17 2.46
C MET A 77 8.83 2.28 2.13
N SER A 78 9.51 2.54 1.01
CA SER A 78 10.74 1.82 0.67
C SER A 78 11.80 1.99 1.76
N ALA A 79 12.49 0.91 2.12
CA ALA A 79 13.62 0.98 3.05
C ALA A 79 14.87 1.59 2.42
N TYR A 80 15.01 1.40 1.11
CA TYR A 80 16.12 1.88 0.30
C TYR A 80 15.62 2.88 -0.76
N PRO A 81 16.52 3.72 -1.29
CA PRO A 81 16.20 4.55 -2.43
C PRO A 81 15.82 3.70 -3.64
N LEU A 82 14.91 4.21 -4.46
CA LEU A 82 14.51 3.59 -5.72
C LEU A 82 15.71 3.50 -6.67
N THR A 83 15.78 2.41 -7.43
CA THR A 83 16.82 2.23 -8.44
C THR A 83 16.40 2.88 -9.75
N GLU A 84 17.11 3.92 -10.16
CA GLU A 84 16.90 4.63 -11.42
C GLU A 84 17.68 3.98 -12.57
N ILE A 85 16.98 3.64 -13.65
CA ILE A 85 17.57 3.13 -14.89
C ILE A 85 16.89 3.81 -16.08
N SER A 86 17.63 4.67 -16.78
CA SER A 86 17.17 5.33 -18.02
C SER A 86 15.86 6.13 -17.86
N GLY A 87 15.70 6.83 -16.74
CA GLY A 87 14.55 7.65 -16.39
C GLY A 87 13.41 6.88 -15.70
N ILE A 88 13.60 5.59 -15.41
CA ILE A 88 12.59 4.75 -14.74
C ILE A 88 13.09 4.37 -13.36
N TYR A 89 12.29 4.66 -12.34
CA TYR A 89 12.54 4.25 -10.96
C TYR A 89 11.86 2.93 -10.65
N ASN A 90 12.61 2.00 -10.03
CA ASN A 90 12.14 0.67 -9.71
C ASN A 90 12.30 0.37 -8.22
N TYR A 91 11.33 -0.33 -7.65
CA TYR A 91 11.37 -0.87 -6.30
C TYR A 91 10.50 -2.12 -6.21
N ASP A 92 10.92 -3.11 -5.44
CA ASP A 92 10.14 -4.32 -5.18
C ASP A 92 10.05 -4.55 -3.68
N PHE A 93 8.83 -4.44 -3.13
CA PHE A 93 8.57 -4.68 -1.72
C PHE A 93 8.50 -6.17 -1.37
N THR A 94 8.38 -7.05 -2.36
CA THR A 94 7.96 -8.45 -2.14
C THR A 94 9.11 -9.36 -1.77
N THR A 95 10.36 -8.93 -1.99
CA THR A 95 11.56 -9.78 -1.94
C THR A 95 12.08 -10.06 -0.53
N GLY A 96 11.68 -9.28 0.48
CA GLY A 96 12.22 -9.46 1.82
C GLY A 96 11.62 -8.56 2.89
N ALA A 97 11.86 -8.94 4.14
CA ALA A 97 11.44 -8.19 5.33
C ALA A 97 12.02 -6.77 5.35
N ASP A 98 13.22 -6.60 4.80
CA ASP A 98 14.03 -5.40 4.79
C ASP A 98 13.68 -4.43 3.66
N GLU A 99 12.73 -4.74 2.78
CA GLU A 99 12.34 -3.84 1.69
C GLU A 99 11.38 -2.71 2.12
N ALA A 100 10.68 -2.88 3.24
CA ALA A 100 9.88 -1.80 3.81
C ALA A 100 10.63 -1.11 4.95
N TYR A 101 10.50 0.21 5.03
CA TYR A 101 10.97 0.98 6.17
C TYR A 101 10.37 0.44 7.47
N GLY A 102 11.21 0.27 8.50
CA GLY A 102 10.85 -0.44 9.74
C GLY A 102 10.87 -1.97 9.63
N GLY A 103 11.29 -2.52 8.48
CA GLY A 103 11.49 -3.94 8.25
C GLY A 103 10.21 -4.76 8.40
N ALA A 104 10.29 -5.86 9.14
CA ALA A 104 9.13 -6.70 9.48
C ALA A 104 8.06 -5.98 10.33
N ASN A 105 8.25 -4.72 10.75
CA ASN A 105 7.18 -3.90 11.31
C ASN A 105 6.49 -3.00 10.26
N GLY A 106 7.12 -2.70 9.13
CA GLY A 106 6.54 -1.94 8.02
C GLY A 106 5.55 -2.77 7.22
N HIS A 107 5.93 -3.99 6.87
CA HIS A 107 5.10 -4.92 6.10
C HIS A 107 5.23 -6.36 6.63
N LYS A 108 4.50 -7.34 6.07
CA LYS A 108 4.50 -8.74 6.55
C LYS A 108 4.67 -9.73 5.41
N GLU A 109 5.14 -10.93 5.75
CA GLU A 109 5.04 -12.09 4.88
C GLU A 109 3.56 -12.49 4.76
N ILE A 110 3.04 -12.53 3.54
CA ILE A 110 1.65 -12.87 3.19
C ILE A 110 1.54 -14.23 2.47
N GLY A 111 2.67 -14.77 2.03
CA GLY A 111 2.86 -16.12 1.52
C GLY A 111 4.34 -16.47 1.64
N THR A 112 4.70 -17.74 1.54
CA THR A 112 6.11 -18.15 1.70
C THR A 112 7.01 -17.40 0.71
N GLY A 113 7.89 -16.55 1.23
CA GLY A 113 8.80 -15.71 0.45
C GLY A 113 8.14 -14.51 -0.26
N ILE A 114 6.89 -14.18 0.07
CA ILE A 114 6.14 -13.07 -0.52
C ILE A 114 5.75 -12.10 0.59
N TRP A 115 6.22 -10.85 0.46
CA TRP A 115 5.94 -9.77 1.40
C TRP A 115 4.92 -8.78 0.84
N GLY A 116 4.12 -8.19 1.72
CA GLY A 116 3.09 -7.22 1.36
C GLY A 116 2.52 -6.44 2.54
N MET A 117 1.67 -5.47 2.22
CA MET A 117 1.04 -4.57 3.20
C MET A 117 0.18 -5.35 4.21
N ARG A 118 0.03 -4.78 5.41
CA ARG A 118 -0.89 -5.33 6.41
C ARG A 118 -2.30 -4.77 6.19
N GLY A 119 -3.26 -5.63 5.86
CA GLY A 119 -4.68 -5.26 5.89
C GLY A 119 -5.21 -5.11 7.31
N GLY A 120 -6.33 -4.38 7.44
CA GLY A 120 -7.05 -4.20 8.71
C GLY A 120 -7.12 -2.77 9.23
N ASP A 121 -6.57 -1.79 8.51
CA ASP A 121 -6.60 -0.35 8.83
C ASP A 121 -7.78 0.31 8.09
N GLY A 122 -9.00 -0.09 8.43
CA GLY A 122 -10.22 0.26 7.70
C GLY A 122 -10.61 1.73 7.77
N ASN A 123 -10.14 2.45 8.78
CA ASN A 123 -10.37 3.89 8.89
C ASN A 123 -9.21 4.73 8.30
N SER A 124 -8.14 4.07 7.83
CA SER A 124 -6.93 4.71 7.29
C SER A 124 -6.25 5.66 8.29
N ASP A 125 -6.30 5.37 9.59
CA ASP A 125 -5.63 6.18 10.62
C ASP A 125 -4.18 5.75 10.88
N GLY A 126 -3.76 4.63 10.29
CA GLY A 126 -2.41 4.10 10.39
C GLY A 126 -2.20 3.16 11.57
N ASP A 127 -3.25 2.79 12.32
CA ASP A 127 -3.18 1.89 13.47
C ASP A 127 -4.27 0.81 13.43
N ILE A 128 -3.91 -0.46 13.22
CA ILE A 128 -4.87 -1.56 13.22
C ILE A 128 -5.30 -1.85 14.67
N ASN A 129 -6.52 -1.47 15.02
CA ASN A 129 -7.02 -1.57 16.38
C ASN A 129 -8.54 -1.87 16.46
N ASN A 130 -9.13 -1.73 17.64
CA ASN A 130 -10.55 -2.05 17.84
C ASN A 130 -11.51 -1.09 17.13
N LEU A 131 -11.07 0.12 16.76
CA LEU A 131 -11.85 1.05 15.96
C LEU A 131 -12.09 0.49 14.56
N ASP A 132 -11.08 -0.09 13.91
CA ASP A 132 -11.26 -0.75 12.60
C ASP A 132 -12.28 -1.88 12.67
N LYS A 133 -12.24 -2.67 13.73
CA LYS A 133 -13.20 -3.77 13.90
C LYS A 133 -14.61 -3.27 14.22
N ASN A 134 -14.74 -2.38 15.19
CA ASN A 134 -16.04 -2.02 15.75
C ASN A 134 -16.77 -0.97 14.91
N ASP A 135 -16.02 -0.06 14.28
CA ASP A 135 -16.57 1.11 13.61
C ASP A 135 -16.50 0.98 12.08
N ILE A 136 -15.71 0.05 11.54
CA ILE A 136 -15.59 -0.20 10.09
C ILE A 136 -16.07 -1.61 9.70
N TRP A 137 -15.39 -2.68 10.15
CA TRP A 137 -15.73 -4.05 9.78
C TRP A 137 -17.12 -4.47 10.25
N LEU A 138 -17.49 -4.19 11.51
CA LEU A 138 -18.76 -4.63 12.07
C LEU A 138 -19.99 -4.00 11.38
N PRO A 139 -20.00 -2.69 11.07
CA PRO A 139 -21.06 -2.10 10.24
C PRO A 139 -21.13 -2.66 8.81
N ASP A 140 -19.98 -2.98 8.22
CA ASP A 140 -19.91 -3.52 6.86
C ASP A 140 -20.24 -5.03 6.79
N TYR A 141 -20.13 -5.76 7.90
CA TYR A 141 -20.30 -7.22 7.97
C TYR A 141 -21.59 -7.75 7.31
N GLY A 142 -21.42 -8.75 6.46
CA GLY A 142 -22.48 -9.39 5.67
C GLY A 142 -22.82 -8.67 4.38
N ASN A 143 -22.20 -7.52 4.09
CA ASN A 143 -22.37 -6.82 2.83
C ASN A 143 -21.29 -7.20 1.82
N THR A 144 -21.54 -6.83 0.56
CA THR A 144 -20.62 -7.05 -0.56
C THR A 144 -20.37 -5.74 -1.29
N GLY A 145 -19.20 -5.61 -1.91
CA GLY A 145 -18.81 -4.46 -2.71
C GLY A 145 -17.50 -3.84 -2.26
N TYR A 146 -17.24 -2.64 -2.77
CA TYR A 146 -16.05 -1.85 -2.48
C TYR A 146 -16.21 -1.17 -1.12
N LEU A 147 -15.90 -1.90 -0.05
CA LEU A 147 -16.10 -1.49 1.34
C LEU A 147 -14.76 -1.38 2.08
N ASN A 148 -14.73 -0.58 3.14
CA ASN A 148 -13.51 -0.40 3.92
C ASN A 148 -13.25 -1.59 4.84
N GLY A 149 -14.31 -2.28 5.30
CA GLY A 149 -14.21 -3.49 6.11
C GLY A 149 -13.76 -4.75 5.36
N ASP A 150 -13.70 -4.71 4.02
CA ASP A 150 -13.20 -5.80 3.15
C ASP A 150 -11.66 -5.79 3.16
N PHE A 151 -11.08 -6.37 4.20
CA PHE A 151 -9.63 -6.34 4.45
C PHE A 151 -8.87 -7.37 3.62
N ASN A 152 -9.54 -8.44 3.15
CA ASN A 152 -8.92 -9.45 2.29
C ASN A 152 -9.04 -9.12 0.78
N MET A 153 -9.83 -8.10 0.43
CA MET A 153 -10.04 -7.56 -0.92
C MET A 153 -10.82 -8.49 -1.85
N ASP A 154 -11.69 -9.33 -1.31
CA ASP A 154 -12.50 -10.28 -2.08
C ASP A 154 -13.91 -9.80 -2.43
N SER A 155 -14.22 -8.53 -2.09
CA SER A 155 -15.52 -7.87 -2.27
C SER A 155 -16.63 -8.38 -1.35
N GLN A 156 -16.32 -9.13 -0.31
CA GLN A 156 -17.24 -9.54 0.75
C GLN A 156 -16.68 -9.09 2.09
N VAL A 157 -17.55 -8.71 3.03
CA VAL A 157 -17.12 -8.41 4.40
C VAL A 157 -17.64 -9.49 5.32
N LEU A 158 -16.79 -10.47 5.64
CA LEU A 158 -17.15 -11.67 6.38
C LEU A 158 -16.17 -11.94 7.53
N ASP A 159 -16.27 -13.12 8.13
CA ASP A 159 -15.47 -13.48 9.31
C ASP A 159 -13.99 -13.69 8.98
N ASP A 160 -13.65 -14.01 7.73
CA ASP A 160 -12.27 -14.14 7.22
C ASP A 160 -11.51 -12.80 7.23
N ASP A 161 -12.14 -11.67 6.88
CA ASP A 161 -11.53 -10.34 7.06
C ASP A 161 -11.06 -10.12 8.51
N LYS A 162 -11.90 -10.54 9.46
CA LYS A 162 -11.60 -10.37 10.87
C LYS A 162 -10.60 -11.41 11.38
N ILE A 163 -10.76 -12.68 11.03
CA ILE A 163 -10.00 -13.80 11.58
C ILE A 163 -8.63 -13.91 10.92
N ASP A 164 -8.57 -13.76 9.60
CA ASP A 164 -7.36 -14.02 8.82
C ASP A 164 -6.54 -12.73 8.59
N ILE A 165 -7.20 -11.56 8.55
CA ILE A 165 -6.53 -10.28 8.30
C ILE A 165 -6.42 -9.40 9.56
N TRP A 166 -7.53 -8.96 10.15
CA TRP A 166 -7.49 -8.01 11.27
C TRP A 166 -6.85 -8.60 12.52
N GLN A 167 -7.27 -9.79 12.97
CA GLN A 167 -6.82 -10.36 14.24
C GLN A 167 -5.30 -10.62 14.29
N PRO A 168 -4.64 -11.17 13.25
CA PRO A 168 -3.19 -11.35 13.24
C PRO A 168 -2.41 -10.03 13.14
N ASN A 169 -3.03 -8.98 12.61
CA ASN A 169 -2.41 -7.67 12.43
C ASN A 169 -2.78 -6.65 13.53
N SER A 170 -3.71 -6.99 14.43
CA SER A 170 -4.15 -6.11 15.52
C SER A 170 -2.99 -5.67 16.40
N GLY A 171 -2.92 -4.36 16.68
CA GLY A 171 -1.85 -3.72 17.44
C GLY A 171 -0.62 -3.37 16.60
N LYS A 172 -0.68 -3.50 15.27
CA LYS A 172 0.34 -2.99 14.36
C LYS A 172 -0.06 -1.61 13.85
N GLY A 173 0.93 -0.73 13.74
CA GLY A 173 0.78 0.59 13.14
C GLY A 173 1.79 0.80 12.01
N THR A 174 1.48 1.75 11.14
CA THR A 174 2.36 2.14 10.04
C THR A 174 3.72 2.59 10.57
N GLN A 175 4.77 2.32 9.79
CA GLN A 175 6.11 2.85 10.07
C GLN A 175 6.36 4.16 9.32
N VAL A 176 5.41 4.59 8.49
CA VAL A 176 5.49 5.80 7.69
C VAL A 176 4.88 6.96 8.46
N LEU A 177 5.64 8.06 8.55
CA LEU A 177 5.19 9.34 9.09
C LEU A 177 4.39 10.15 8.06
#